data_AF-A0A1Y6FUV9-F1
#
_entry.id   AF-A0A1Y6FUV9-F1
#
_cell.length_a   1.000
_cell.length_b   1.000
_cell.length_c   1.000
_cell.angle_alpha   90.00
_cell.angle_beta   90.00
_cell.angle_gamma   90.00
#
_symmetry.space_group_name_H-M   'P 1'
#
loop_
_entity.id
_entity.type
_entity.pdbx_description
1 polymer ?
#
loop_
_entity_poly.entity_id
_entity_poly.type
_entity_poly.pdbx_seq_one_letter_code
_entity_poly.pdbx_strand_id
1 'polypeptide(L)'
;MQIYFSPEVITPQFQVLNVVDGKNKAVGNVALLFDEKKLYVYGILEEIEVGADFKDLVTPYIKGLAKARPGLDIFSCLYVGCKKINLNEEEKDK
;
A
#
# COMPACT_ATOMS: atom_id res chain seq x y z
N MET A 1 11.02 10.30 8.09
CA MET A 1 10.09 10.60 9.21
C MET A 1 9.24 9.36 9.38
N GLN A 2 9.09 8.78 10.57
CA GLN A 2 8.40 7.50 10.68
C GLN A 2 6.90 7.65 10.42
N ILE A 3 6.36 6.71 9.63
CA ILE A 3 4.94 6.61 9.30
C ILE A 3 4.41 5.23 9.69
N TYR A 4 3.12 5.15 9.96
CA TYR A 4 2.46 3.94 10.43
C TYR A 4 1.10 3.77 9.75
N PHE A 5 0.64 2.52 9.68
CA PHE A 5 -0.75 2.25 9.33
C PHE A 5 -1.66 2.49 10.53
N SER A 6 -2.71 3.26 10.30
CA SER A 6 -3.85 3.44 11.19
C SER A 6 -5.09 2.88 10.48
N PRO A 7 -5.51 1.63 10.77
CA PRO A 7 -6.66 1.02 10.11
C PRO A 7 -7.92 1.86 10.27
N GLU A 8 -8.59 2.17 9.16
CA GLU A 8 -9.88 2.86 9.17
C GLU A 8 -11.02 1.86 9.06
N VAL A 9 -10.93 0.94 8.09
CA VAL A 9 -11.94 -0.10 7.85
C VAL A 9 -11.24 -1.39 7.44
N ILE A 10 -11.61 -2.52 8.04
CA ILE A 10 -11.13 -3.85 7.65
C ILE A 10 -12.34 -4.78 7.50
N THR A 11 -12.56 -5.26 6.28
CA THR A 11 -13.59 -6.24 5.95
C THR A 11 -13.00 -7.39 5.12
N PRO A 12 -13.72 -8.50 4.95
CA PRO A 12 -13.29 -9.59 4.06
C PRO A 12 -13.13 -9.16 2.58
N GLN A 13 -13.89 -8.14 2.15
CA GLN A 13 -13.95 -7.66 0.77
C GLN A 13 -12.97 -6.51 0.50
N PHE A 14 -12.76 -5.62 1.46
CA PHE A 14 -11.84 -4.49 1.30
C PHE A 14 -11.25 -4.02 2.64
N GLN A 15 -10.11 -3.35 2.56
CA GLN A 15 -9.43 -2.73 3.68
C GLN A 15 -9.04 -1.30 3.31
N VAL A 16 -9.23 -0.37 4.23
CA VAL A 16 -8.78 1.01 4.12
C VAL A 16 -7.89 1.30 5.31
N LEU A 17 -6.64 1.65 5.03
CA LEU A 17 -5.60 1.93 6.01
C LEU A 17 -5.15 3.37 5.81
N ASN A 18 -5.32 4.21 6.83
CA ASN A 18 -4.69 5.52 6.82
C ASN A 18 -3.20 5.38 7.08
N VAL A 19 -2.42 6.27 6.49
CA VAL A 19 -0.99 6.42 6.78
C VAL A 19 -0.86 7.69 7.61
N VAL A 20 -0.34 7.54 8.82
CA VAL A 20 -0.16 8.63 9.78
C VAL A 20 1.31 8.80 10.15
N ASP A 21 1.69 10.01 10.49
CA ASP A 21 3.01 10.30 11.06
C ASP A 21 3.05 9.99 12.59
N GLY A 22 4.22 10.19 13.21
CA GLY A 22 4.38 10.03 14.66
C GLY A 22 3.56 11.00 15.53
N LYS A 23 2.83 11.96 14.95
CA LYS A 23 1.90 12.88 15.63
C LYS A 23 0.44 12.53 15.36
N ASN A 24 0.15 11.37 14.77
CA ASN A 24 -1.19 10.97 14.29
C ASN A 24 -1.79 11.90 13.23
N LYS A 25 -0.97 12.69 12.52
CA LYS A 25 -1.43 13.46 11.37
C LYS A 25 -1.54 12.51 10.17
N ALA A 26 -2.68 12.52 9.49
CA ALA A 26 -2.85 11.79 8.24
C ALA A 26 -1.94 12.38 7.15
N VAL A 27 -1.12 11.54 6.54
CA VAL A 27 -0.20 11.89 5.44
C VAL A 27 -0.52 11.12 4.16
N GLY A 28 -1.46 10.18 4.22
CA GLY A 28 -1.91 9.38 3.08
C GLY A 28 -2.89 8.28 3.45
N ASN A 29 -3.21 7.42 2.50
CA ASN A 29 -4.01 6.21 2.71
C ASN A 29 -3.62 5.10 1.73
N VAL A 30 -4.05 3.88 2.06
CA VAL A 30 -3.98 2.69 1.22
C VAL A 30 -5.32 1.97 1.27
N ALA A 31 -5.94 1.82 0.12
CA ALA A 31 -7.13 1.01 -0.09
C ALA A 31 -6.73 -0.31 -0.75
N LEU A 32 -7.23 -1.41 -0.20
CA LEU A 32 -7.06 -2.76 -0.71
C LEU A 32 -8.43 -3.34 -0.99
N LEU A 33 -8.68 -3.76 -2.22
CA LEU A 33 -9.92 -4.41 -2.62
C LEU A 33 -9.60 -5.85 -3.05
N PHE A 34 -10.29 -6.80 -2.42
CA PHE A 34 -10.21 -8.22 -2.73
C PHE A 34 -11.37 -8.61 -3.62
N ASP A 35 -11.06 -9.11 -4.82
CA ASP A 35 -12.06 -9.60 -5.77
C ASP A 35 -11.62 -10.95 -6.32
N GLU A 36 -12.28 -12.02 -5.88
CA GLU A 36 -11.94 -13.42 -6.18
C GLU A 36 -10.45 -13.74 -5.99
N LYS A 37 -9.69 -13.82 -7.10
CA LYS A 37 -8.26 -14.09 -7.15
C LYS A 37 -7.42 -12.82 -7.40
N LYS A 38 -7.99 -11.63 -7.25
CA LYS A 38 -7.34 -10.36 -7.52
C LYS A 38 -7.29 -9.50 -6.27
N LEU A 39 -6.17 -8.82 -6.09
CA LEU A 39 -5.97 -7.82 -5.06
C LEU A 39 -5.61 -6.51 -5.75
N TYR A 40 -6.53 -5.57 -5.68
CA TYR A 40 -6.30 -4.21 -6.13
C TYR A 40 -5.76 -3.40 -4.94
N VAL A 41 -4.57 -2.84 -5.11
CA VAL A 41 -3.95 -1.98 -4.12
C VAL A 41 -3.87 -0.58 -4.71
N TYR A 42 -4.54 0.36 -4.06
CA TYR A 42 -4.45 1.77 -4.36
C TYR A 42 -3.86 2.48 -3.15
N GLY A 43 -2.83 3.29 -3.35
CA GLY A 43 -2.25 4.07 -2.26
C GLY A 43 -1.91 5.47 -2.72
N ILE A 44 -2.15 6.44 -1.84
CA ILE A 44 -1.82 7.83 -2.07
C ILE A 44 -1.13 8.39 -0.83
N LEU A 45 -0.01 9.04 -1.04
CA LEU A 45 0.80 9.70 -0.02
C LEU A 45 1.02 11.13 -0.47
N GLU A 46 0.64 12.10 0.37
CA GLU A 46 0.77 13.52 0.03
C GLU A 46 2.21 14.01 0.23
N GLU A 47 2.85 13.55 1.31
CA GLU A 47 4.20 14.01 1.68
C GLU A 47 5.29 13.20 0.96
N ILE A 48 6.06 13.87 0.11
CA ILE A 48 7.12 13.25 -0.72
C ILE A 48 8.27 12.71 0.14
N GLU A 49 8.59 13.39 1.24
CA GLU A 49 9.74 13.07 2.10
C GLU A 49 9.65 11.68 2.74
N VAL A 50 8.44 11.13 2.85
CA VAL A 50 8.17 9.81 3.44
C VAL A 50 7.87 8.75 2.37
N GLY A 51 8.14 9.04 1.09
CA GLY A 51 7.89 8.11 -0.01
C GLY A 51 8.65 6.79 0.08
N ALA A 52 9.92 6.83 0.53
CA ALA A 52 10.72 5.62 0.74
C ALA A 52 10.16 4.78 1.89
N ASP A 53 9.90 5.41 3.04
CA ASP A 53 9.28 4.78 4.21
C ASP A 53 7.91 4.15 3.85
N PHE A 54 7.15 4.78 2.94
CA PHE A 54 5.85 4.28 2.47
C PHE A 54 5.98 3.02 1.62
N LYS A 55 6.96 2.98 0.70
CA LYS A 55 7.23 1.76 -0.07
C LYS A 55 7.63 0.61 0.85
N ASP A 56 8.48 0.88 1.83
CA ASP A 56 8.95 -0.12 2.80
C ASP A 56 7.85 -0.58 3.78
N LEU A 57 6.84 0.26 4.04
CA LEU A 57 5.68 -0.10 4.84
C LEU A 57 4.66 -0.94 4.06
N VAL A 58 4.36 -0.54 2.81
CA VAL A 58 3.31 -1.16 1.98
C VAL A 58 3.75 -2.50 1.41
N THR A 59 5.00 -2.62 0.96
CA THR A 59 5.52 -3.85 0.32
C THR A 59 5.38 -5.11 1.19
N PRO A 60 5.84 -5.15 2.46
CA PRO A 60 5.71 -6.34 3.29
C PRO A 60 4.24 -6.64 3.63
N TYR A 61 3.40 -5.61 3.75
CA TYR A 61 1.97 -5.78 4.02
C TYR A 61 1.27 -6.52 2.87
N ILE A 62 1.48 -6.06 1.63
CA ILE A 62 0.97 -6.74 0.42
C ILE A 62 1.52 -8.16 0.30
N LYS A 63 2.83 -8.36 0.54
CA LYS A 63 3.44 -9.70 0.54
C LYS A 63 2.81 -10.63 1.59
N GLY A 64 2.47 -10.10 2.77
CA GLY A 64 1.75 -10.84 3.80
C GLY A 64 0.37 -11.31 3.33
N LEU A 65 -0.39 -10.42 2.67
CA LEU A 65 -1.70 -10.75 2.09
C LEU A 65 -1.61 -11.81 0.99
N ALA A 66 -0.60 -11.69 0.11
CA ALA A 66 -0.34 -12.65 -0.95
C ALA A 66 0.01 -14.05 -0.41
N LYS A 67 0.74 -14.12 0.70
CA LYS A 67 1.04 -15.40 1.39
C LYS A 67 -0.20 -16.02 2.03
N ALA A 68 -1.09 -15.19 2.59
CA ALA A 68 -2.31 -15.65 3.26
C ALA A 68 -3.34 -16.25 2.29
N ARG A 69 -3.31 -15.82 1.02
CA ARG A 69 -4.23 -16.30 -0.02
C ARG A 69 -3.45 -16.67 -1.28
N PRO A 70 -3.00 -17.93 -1.42
CA PRO A 70 -2.20 -18.36 -2.57
C PRO A 70 -2.99 -18.26 -3.89
N GLY A 71 -2.30 -17.85 -4.96
CA GLY A 71 -2.88 -17.72 -6.31
C GLY A 71 -3.57 -16.38 -6.58
N LEU A 72 -3.13 -15.31 -5.91
CA LEU A 72 -3.69 -13.98 -6.01
C LEU A 72 -2.87 -13.07 -6.94
N ASP A 73 -3.53 -12.49 -7.93
CA ASP A 73 -2.97 -11.50 -8.85
C ASP A 73 -3.02 -10.11 -8.22
N ILE A 74 -1.84 -9.49 -8.06
CA ILE A 74 -1.70 -8.21 -7.37
C ILE A 74 -1.61 -7.09 -8.39
N PHE A 75 -2.57 -6.18 -8.33
CA PHE A 75 -2.62 -4.97 -9.15
C PHE A 75 -2.42 -3.75 -8.27
N SER A 76 -1.23 -3.17 -8.31
CA SER A 76 -0.89 -2.04 -7.46
C SER A 76 -0.74 -0.72 -8.23
N CYS A 77 -1.33 0.34 -7.70
CA CYS A 77 -1.13 1.70 -8.14
C CYS A 77 -0.88 2.60 -6.92
N LEU A 78 0.38 3.00 -6.73
CA LEU A 78 0.77 3.85 -5.61
C LEU A 78 1.17 5.24 -6.13
N TYR A 79 0.81 6.28 -5.40
CA TYR A 79 1.15 7.66 -5.68
C TYR A 79 1.84 8.30 -4.48
N VAL A 80 2.93 9.03 -4.73
CA VAL A 80 3.64 9.84 -3.73
C VAL A 80 3.81 11.24 -4.29
N GLY A 81 3.22 12.25 -3.63
CA GLY A 81 3.26 13.65 -4.04
C GLY A 81 2.92 13.85 -5.52
N CYS A 82 1.76 13.31 -5.93
CA CYS A 82 1.27 13.34 -7.32
C CYS A 82 2.12 12.60 -8.35
N LYS A 83 3.14 11.83 -7.94
CA LYS A 83 3.92 10.96 -8.84
C LYS A 83 3.53 9.50 -8.62
N LYS A 84 3.23 8.80 -9.72
CA LYS A 84 3.00 7.35 -9.69
C LYS A 84 4.32 6.64 -9.41
N ILE A 85 4.31 5.72 -8.46
CA ILE A 85 5.43 4.80 -8.18
C ILE A 85 5.01 3.38 -8.56
N ASN A 86 5.88 2.67 -9.27
CA ASN A 86 5.66 1.27 -9.62
C ASN A 86 6.26 0.39 -8.52
N LEU A 87 5.46 -0.51 -7.96
CA LEU A 87 5.95 -1.56 -7.05
C LEU A 87 6.67 -2.69 -7.79
N ASN A 88 6.37 -2.90 -9.08
CA ASN A 88 6.82 -4.05 -9.87
C ASN A 88 8.13 -3.82 -10.67
N GLU A 89 8.92 -2.80 -10.35
CA GLU A 89 10.19 -2.53 -11.07
C GLU A 89 11.37 -3.43 -10.63
N GLU A 90 11.11 -4.62 -10.07
CA GLU A 90 12.14 -5.62 -9.74
C GLU A 90 12.17 -6.86 -10.66
N GLU A 91 11.40 -6.92 -11.76
CA GLU A 91 11.48 -8.03 -12.74
C GLU A 91 11.60 -7.59 -14.21
N LYS A 92 12.46 -6.60 -14.51
CA LYS A 92 12.85 -6.29 -15.90
C LYS A 92 14.34 -6.11 -16.17
N ASP A 93 15.20 -6.52 -15.25
CA ASP A 93 16.64 -6.62 -15.51
C ASP A 93 17.20 -7.96 -15.02
N LYS A 94 16.97 -9.02 -15.81
CA LYS A 94 17.97 -9.99 -16.32
C LYS A 94 17.32 -11.25 -16.89
#